data_AF-A0A511DG90-F1
#
_entry.id   AF-A0A511DG90-F1
#
_cell.length_a   1.000
_cell.length_b   1.000
_cell.length_c   1.000
_cell.angle_alpha   90.00
_cell.angle_beta   90.00
_cell.angle_gamma   90.00
#
_symmetry.space_group_name_H-M   'P 1'
#
loop_
_entity.id
_entity.type
_entity.pdbx_description
1 polymer ?
#
loop_
_entity_poly.entity_id
_entity_poly.type
_entity_poly.pdbx_seq_one_letter_code
_entity_poly.pdbx_strand_id
1 'polypeptide(L)' 'MGRGRAKAKQTKVARELKYSSPTMDLDALQREIGSGTAPSDDEEYDEYDSYYSSYASKDDEADEDAPRR' A
#
# COMPACT_ATOMS: atom_id res chain seq x y z
N MET A 1 -19.18 34.13 -17.83
CA MET A 1 -19.73 32.92 -18.47
C MET A 1 -18.67 31.84 -18.77
N GLY A 2 -17.67 31.60 -17.89
CA GLY A 2 -16.57 30.65 -18.17
C GLY A 2 -16.49 29.42 -17.25
N ARG A 3 -17.15 29.45 -16.09
CA ARG A 3 -17.01 28.42 -15.04
C ARG A 3 -17.61 27.05 -15.42
N GLY A 4 -18.74 27.03 -16.14
CA GLY A 4 -19.40 25.77 -16.52
C GLY A 4 -18.57 24.91 -17.48
N ARG A 5 -17.86 25.55 -18.42
CA ARG A 5 -16.98 24.87 -19.38
C ARG A 5 -15.73 24.31 -18.70
N ALA A 6 -15.13 25.09 -17.79
CA ALA A 6 -13.99 24.63 -17.00
C ALA A 6 -14.40 23.43 -16.12
N LYS A 7 -15.53 23.51 -15.42
CA LYS A 7 -16.05 22.40 -14.60
C LYS A 7 -16.29 21.14 -15.43
N ALA A 8 -16.93 21.26 -16.60
CA ALA A 8 -17.15 20.12 -17.49
C ALA A 8 -15.84 19.48 -17.97
N LYS A 9 -14.84 20.29 -18.34
CA LYS A 9 -13.50 19.78 -18.70
C LYS A 9 -12.85 19.02 -17.56
N GLN A 10 -12.89 19.58 -16.34
CA GLN A 10 -12.32 18.94 -15.15
C GLN A 10 -13.02 17.62 -14.82
N THR A 11 -14.34 17.55 -14.91
CA THR A 11 -15.08 16.31 -14.67
C THR A 11 -14.75 15.23 -15.71
N LYS A 12 -14.54 15.61 -16.98
CA LYS A 12 -14.10 14.69 -18.02
C LYS A 12 -12.71 14.12 -17.72
N VAL A 13 -11.74 14.99 -17.41
CA VAL A 13 -10.37 14.60 -17.08
C VAL A 13 -10.34 13.72 -15.83
N ALA A 14 -11.07 14.08 -14.78
CA ALA A 14 -11.14 13.29 -13.56
C ALA A 14 -11.73 11.89 -13.80
N ARG A 15 -12.76 11.80 -14.66
CA ARG A 15 -13.36 10.51 -15.03
C ARG A 15 -12.38 9.67 -15.84
N GLU A 16 -11.67 10.27 -16.78
CA GLU A 16 -10.62 9.61 -17.55
C GLU A 16 -9.51 9.08 -16.63
N LEU A 17 -9.02 9.88 -15.68
CA LEU A 17 -8.03 9.43 -14.69
C LEU A 17 -8.55 8.32 -13.78
N LYS A 18 -9.80 8.41 -13.32
CA LYS A 18 -10.39 7.42 -12.42
C LYS A 18 -10.58 6.06 -13.08
N TYR A 19 -10.91 6.03 -14.36
CA TYR A 19 -11.22 4.81 -15.10
C TYR A 19 -10.15 4.42 -16.13
N SER A 20 -9.09 5.20 -16.25
CA SER A 20 -7.89 4.83 -17.00
C SER A 20 -7.13 3.79 -16.19
N SER A 21 -7.21 2.54 -16.63
CA SER A 21 -6.24 1.53 -16.20
C SER A 21 -4.96 1.75 -17.02
N PRO A 22 -3.83 2.09 -16.39
CA PRO A 22 -2.56 2.13 -17.10
C PRO A 22 -2.29 0.75 -17.69
N THR A 23 -1.91 0.68 -18.97
CA THR A 23 -1.34 -0.54 -19.53
C THR A 23 0.08 -0.67 -18.99
N MET A 24 0.29 -1.57 -18.04
CA MET A 24 1.63 -1.88 -17.52
C MET A 24 2.28 -2.94 -18.39
N ASP A 25 3.55 -2.73 -18.74
CA ASP A 25 4.38 -3.76 -19.36
C ASP A 25 4.82 -4.75 -18.28
N LEU A 26 4.10 -5.87 -18.20
CA LEU A 26 4.35 -6.92 -17.22
C LEU A 26 5.71 -7.59 -17.43
N ASP A 27 6.19 -7.65 -18.68
CA ASP A 27 7.47 -8.27 -19.02
C ASP A 27 8.64 -7.41 -18.52
N ALA A 28 8.52 -6.08 -18.64
CA ALA A 28 9.48 -5.14 -18.07
C ALA A 28 9.51 -5.22 -16.53
N LEU A 29 8.34 -5.27 -15.88
CA LEU A 29 8.23 -5.37 -14.43
C LEU A 29 8.84 -6.67 -13.89
N GLN A 30 8.58 -7.80 -14.55
CA GLN A 30 9.16 -9.09 -14.17
C GLN A 30 10.68 -9.08 -14.26
N ARG A 31 11.25 -8.43 -15.28
CA ARG A 31 12.71 -8.28 -15.41
C ARG A 31 13.28 -7.42 -14.29
N GLU A 32 12.61 -6.34 -13.90
CA GLU A 32 13.06 -5.47 -12.80
C GLU A 32 13.03 -6.21 -11.47
N ILE A 33 11.92 -6.88 -11.15
CA ILE A 33 11.76 -7.67 -9.91
C ILE A 33 12.74 -8.85 -9.88
N GLY A 34 12.89 -9.57 -10.99
CA GLY A 34 13.76 -10.74 -11.07
C GLY A 34 15.26 -10.43 -11.21
N SER A 35 15.63 -9.18 -11.52
CA SER A 35 17.03 -8.74 -11.61
C SER A 35 17.51 -7.93 -10.42
N GLY A 36 16.61 -7.47 -9.56
CA GLY A 36 16.96 -6.99 -8.23
C GLY A 36 17.51 -8.15 -7.41
N THR A 37 18.78 -8.07 -7.03
CA THR A 37 19.40 -8.93 -6.01
C THR A 37 18.43 -9.05 -4.84
N ALA A 38 17.85 -10.24 -4.64
CA ALA A 38 17.12 -10.53 -3.42
C ALA A 38 18.06 -10.18 -2.26
N PRO A 39 17.73 -9.23 -1.37
CA PRO A 39 18.45 -9.15 -0.11
C PRO A 39 18.38 -10.54 0.51
N SER A 40 19.48 -11.00 1.10
CA SER A 40 19.54 -12.29 1.78
C SER A 40 18.33 -12.38 2.72
N ASP A 41 17.37 -13.24 2.38
CA ASP A 41 16.01 -13.33 2.94
C ASP A 41 16.01 -13.52 4.47
N ASP A 42 17.11 -14.00 5.03
CA ASP A 42 17.25 -14.29 6.45
C ASP A 42 17.26 -13.05 7.36
N GLU A 43 17.82 -11.90 6.96
CA GLU A 43 18.00 -10.76 7.89
C GLU A 43 16.79 -9.81 7.93
N GLU A 44 16.06 -9.65 6.81
CA GLU A 44 14.94 -8.69 6.70
C GLU A 44 13.62 -9.27 7.26
N TYR A 45 13.44 -10.60 7.18
CA TYR A 45 12.25 -11.28 7.71
C TYR A 45 12.22 -11.29 9.23
N ASP A 46 13.39 -11.47 9.88
CA ASP A 46 13.50 -11.46 11.34
C ASP A 46 13.11 -10.09 11.94
N GLU A 47 13.51 -8.98 11.29
CA GLU A 47 13.14 -7.63 11.72
C GLU A 47 11.61 -7.40 11.60
N TYR A 48 11.01 -7.82 10.48
CA TYR A 48 9.57 -7.68 10.25
C TYR A 48 8.72 -8.52 11.21
N ASP A 49 9.13 -9.75 11.47
CA ASP A 49 8.44 -10.64 12.42
C ASP A 49 8.51 -10.09 13.85
N SER A 50 9.69 -9.61 14.27
CA SER A 50 9.88 -9.01 15.59
C SER A 50 9.01 -7.77 15.80
N TYR A 51 8.90 -6.91 14.77
CA TYR A 51 8.06 -5.72 14.81
C TYR A 51 6.60 -6.09 15.03
N TYR A 52 6.07 -7.01 14.20
CA TYR A 52 4.68 -7.45 14.25
C TYR A 52 4.34 -8.19 15.56
N SER A 53 5.25 -9.06 16.03
CA SER A 53 5.13 -9.73 17.33
C SER A 53 5.05 -8.74 18.49
N SER A 54 5.78 -7.61 18.43
CA SER A 54 5.71 -6.59 19.49
C SER A 54 4.37 -5.85 19.55
N TYR A 55 3.68 -5.69 18.41
CA TYR A 55 2.36 -5.07 18.37
C TYR A 55 1.28 -6.04 18.87
N ALA A 56 1.36 -7.31 18.47
CA ALA A 56 0.45 -8.34 18.95
C ALA A 56 0.53 -8.49 20.48
N SER A 57 1.75 -8.54 21.04
CA SER A 57 1.95 -8.61 22.49
C SER A 57 1.40 -7.39 23.25
N LYS A 58 1.42 -6.19 22.65
CA LYS A 58 0.87 -4.97 23.26
C LYS A 58 -0.65 -4.93 23.26
N ASP A 59 -1.29 -5.61 22.31
CA ASP A 59 -2.75 -5.71 22.23
C ASP A 59 -3.28 -6.70 23.28
N ASP A 60 -2.58 -7.83 23.47
CA ASP A 60 -2.90 -8.81 24.52
C ASP A 60 -2.70 -8.24 25.95
N GLU A 61 -1.67 -7.42 26.19
CA GLU A 61 -1.48 -6.76 27.50
C GLU A 61 -2.56 -5.71 27.82
N ALA A 62 -3.24 -5.17 26.81
CA ALA A 62 -4.31 -4.18 27.02
C ALA A 62 -5.62 -4.80 27.56
N ASP A 63 -5.81 -6.12 27.44
CA ASP A 63 -7.01 -6.83 27.93
C ASP A 63 -6.84 -7.34 29.38
N GLU A 64 -5.62 -7.35 29.93
CA GLU A 64 -5.36 -7.78 31.31
C GLU A 64 -5.65 -6.70 32.37
N ASP A 65 -5.63 -5.42 32.00
CA ASP A 65 -5.93 -4.28 32.89
C ASP A 65 -7.42 -3.85 32.85
N ALA A 66 -8.27 -4.59 32.15
CA ALA A 66 -9.71 -4.35 32.14
C ALA A 66 -10.32 -4.72 33.52
N PRO A 67 -11.04 -3.81 34.21
CA PRO A 67 -11.69 -4.15 35.46
C PRO A 67 -12.75 -5.22 35.20
N ARG A 68 -12.50 -6.44 35.71
CA ARG A 68 -13.47 -7.54 35.72
C ARG A 68 -14.69 -7.08 36.53
N ARG A 69 -15.77 -6.78 35.82
CA ARG A 69 -17.03 -6.28 36.37
C ARG A 69 -17.87 -7.38 37.02
#